data_AF-A0A0D8J2P8-F1
#
_entry.id   AF-A0A0D8J2P8-F1
#
_cell.length_a   1.000
_cell.length_b   1.000
_cell.length_c   1.000
_cell.angle_alpha   90.00
_cell.angle_beta   90.00
_cell.angle_gamma   90.00
#
_symmetry.space_group_name_H-M   'P 1'
#
loop_
_entity.id
_entity.type
_entity.pdbx_description
1 polymer ?
#
loop_
_entity_poly.entity_id
_entity_poly.type
_entity_poly.pdbx_seq_one_letter_code
_entity_poly.pdbx_strand_id
1 'polypeptide(L)'
;MPSDEVDSLVEKMSVDAREAIAKCVTQKRRSTGSRNREKNTSDNPKRLLTDYLLYTYDLSCMPKYIYVKLASVYSGKYEGLKKPCPPEDLLDMWQRKQAYLNRVYEYNKQKGNCMDSIQRISYDLAILLSRYDGYLEWKEKQSLLGEQQQESANVIYENIIPRANKPNRHKGDVSIADVLDEI
;
A
#
# COMPACT_ATOMS: atom_id res chain seq x y z
N MET A 1 33.24 -50.63 17.13
CA MET A 1 32.11 -51.54 17.41
C MET A 1 31.66 -51.25 18.85
N PRO A 2 30.37 -51.14 19.16
CA PRO A 2 29.23 -51.51 18.31
C PRO A 2 28.08 -50.48 18.28
N SER A 3 27.53 -50.22 17.09
CA SER A 3 26.15 -49.71 16.93
C SER A 3 25.11 -50.63 17.56
N ASP A 4 25.50 -51.84 17.98
CA ASP A 4 24.62 -52.81 18.65
C ASP A 4 24.21 -52.38 20.07
N GLU A 5 24.89 -51.41 20.70
CA GLU A 5 24.54 -50.97 22.06
C GLU A 5 23.33 -50.01 22.08
N VAL A 6 23.17 -49.20 21.03
CA VAL A 6 21.98 -48.35 20.85
C VAL A 6 20.78 -49.18 20.37
N ASP A 7 21.00 -50.18 19.53
CA ASP A 7 19.94 -51.09 19.07
C ASP A 7 19.44 -52.00 20.20
N SER A 8 20.33 -52.47 21.09
CA SER A 8 19.96 -53.20 22.31
C SER A 8 19.13 -52.38 23.29
N LEU A 9 19.35 -51.06 23.36
CA LEU A 9 18.60 -50.16 24.24
C LEU A 9 17.20 -49.88 23.68
N VAL A 10 17.07 -49.76 22.36
CA VAL A 10 15.79 -49.57 21.66
C VAL A 10 14.91 -50.83 21.76
N GLU A 11 15.51 -52.01 21.83
CA GLU A 11 14.81 -53.30 21.96
C GLU A 11 14.27 -53.59 23.37
N LYS A 12 14.78 -52.91 24.40
CA LYS A 12 14.28 -52.98 25.78
C LYS A 12 13.18 -51.96 26.11
N MET A 13 12.81 -51.09 25.17
CA MET A 13 11.70 -50.14 25.36
C MET A 13 10.37 -50.77 24.92
N SER A 14 9.37 -50.75 25.80
CA SER A 14 8.00 -51.22 25.51
C SER A 14 7.49 -50.64 24.19
N VAL A 15 6.77 -51.46 23.42
CA VAL A 15 6.15 -51.11 22.12
C VAL A 15 5.35 -49.81 22.22
N ASP A 16 4.79 -49.51 23.39
CA ASP A 16 4.05 -48.27 23.70
C ASP A 16 4.91 -47.00 23.59
N ALA A 17 6.20 -47.07 23.94
CA ALA A 17 7.13 -45.94 23.86
C ALA A 17 7.51 -45.63 22.39
N ARG A 18 7.55 -46.65 21.53
CA ARG A 18 7.81 -46.50 20.09
C ARG A 18 6.62 -45.83 19.40
N GLU A 19 5.39 -46.17 19.78
CA GLU A 19 4.18 -45.52 19.24
C GLU A 19 4.05 -44.05 19.70
N ALA A 20 4.44 -43.74 20.94
CA ALA A 20 4.46 -42.37 21.46
C ALA A 20 5.44 -41.46 20.70
N ILE A 21 6.62 -41.97 20.32
CA ILE A 21 7.62 -41.22 19.54
C ILE A 21 7.14 -41.00 18.09
N ALA A 22 6.51 -42.01 17.46
CA ALA A 22 5.94 -41.89 16.11
C ALA A 22 4.78 -40.86 16.05
N LYS A 23 3.96 -40.77 17.10
CA LYS A 23 2.94 -39.72 17.24
C LYS A 23 3.55 -38.32 17.44
N CYS A 24 4.65 -38.19 18.18
CA CYS A 24 5.26 -36.88 18.45
C CYS A 24 5.96 -36.27 17.21
N VAL A 25 6.59 -37.10 16.35
CA VAL A 25 7.26 -36.64 15.12
C VAL A 25 6.26 -36.23 14.03
N THR A 26 5.09 -36.87 13.97
CA THR A 26 4.01 -36.49 13.03
C THR A 26 3.23 -35.26 13.48
N GLN A 27 3.20 -34.96 14.78
CA GLN A 27 2.56 -33.75 15.31
C GLN A 27 3.43 -32.48 15.12
N LYS A 28 4.77 -32.60 15.10
CA LYS A 28 5.70 -31.47 14.91
C LYS A 28 5.89 -31.02 13.45
N ARG A 29 5.46 -31.82 12.46
CA ARG A 29 5.42 -31.45 11.03
C ARG A 29 4.13 -30.73 10.60
N ARG A 30 3.15 -30.59 11.50
CA ARG A 30 1.87 -29.89 11.23
C ARG A 30 1.86 -28.43 11.72
N SER A 31 2.93 -27.94 12.33
CA SER A 31 3.03 -26.59 12.90
C SER A 31 3.81 -25.57 12.04
N THR A 32 4.25 -25.91 10.83
CA THR A 32 4.51 -24.89 9.79
C THR A 32 3.24 -24.76 8.96
N GLY A 33 2.23 -24.11 9.57
CA GLY A 33 0.98 -23.82 8.91
C GLY A 33 1.23 -22.98 7.66
N SER A 34 0.91 -23.53 6.50
CA SER A 34 0.35 -22.73 5.41
C SER A 34 -0.81 -21.95 6.01
N ARG A 35 -0.58 -20.68 6.34
CA ARG A 35 -1.66 -19.73 6.57
C ARG A 35 -2.38 -19.58 5.25
N ASN A 36 -3.45 -20.34 5.07
CA ASN A 36 -4.55 -19.92 4.23
C ASN A 36 -5.01 -18.58 4.81
N ARG A 37 -4.46 -17.48 4.25
CA ARG A 37 -4.88 -16.12 4.57
C ARG A 37 -6.21 -15.95 3.85
N GLU A 38 -7.27 -16.46 4.48
CA GLU A 38 -8.62 -16.06 4.15
C GLU A 38 -8.61 -14.54 4.05
N LYS A 39 -8.90 -14.03 2.85
CA LYS A 39 -9.09 -12.61 2.55
C LYS A 39 -10.32 -12.13 3.31
N ASN A 40 -10.18 -11.96 4.62
CA ASN A 40 -10.96 -11.01 5.38
C ASN A 40 -10.47 -9.65 4.89
N THR A 41 -11.10 -9.12 3.84
CA THR A 41 -10.98 -7.73 3.40
C THR A 41 -11.32 -6.89 4.62
N SER A 42 -10.32 -6.51 5.39
CA SER A 42 -10.53 -5.64 6.53
C SER A 42 -10.72 -4.23 5.99
N ASP A 43 -11.87 -3.63 6.24
CA ASP A 43 -12.16 -2.21 6.01
C ASP A 43 -11.23 -1.25 6.78
N ASN A 44 -10.17 -1.75 7.42
CA ASN A 44 -9.22 -0.94 8.15
C ASN A 44 -8.24 -0.28 7.16
N PRO A 45 -8.30 1.06 6.99
CA PRO A 45 -7.51 1.79 6.00
C PRO A 45 -6.00 1.67 6.27
N LYS A 46 -5.59 1.51 7.54
CA LYS A 46 -4.18 1.30 7.91
C LYS A 46 -3.66 -0.05 7.44
N ARG A 47 -4.50 -1.10 7.48
CA ARG A 47 -4.12 -2.43 6.98
C ARG A 47 -4.03 -2.42 5.47
N LEU A 48 -4.99 -1.80 4.78
CA LEU A 48 -4.96 -1.64 3.33
C LEU A 48 -3.67 -0.96 2.87
N LEU A 49 -3.29 0.15 3.51
CA LEU A 49 -2.01 0.80 3.21
C LEU A 49 -0.81 -0.11 3.48
N THR A 50 -0.80 -0.80 4.62
CA THR A 50 0.32 -1.69 4.98
C THR A 50 0.46 -2.84 3.98
N ASP A 51 -0.64 -3.52 3.65
CA ASP A 51 -0.64 -4.62 2.69
C ASP A 51 -0.23 -4.14 1.28
N TYR A 52 -0.68 -2.93 0.88
CA TYR A 52 -0.24 -2.29 -0.36
C TYR A 52 1.28 -2.05 -0.36
N LEU A 53 1.84 -1.47 0.70
CA LEU A 53 3.27 -1.22 0.79
C LEU A 53 4.09 -2.51 0.81
N LEU A 54 3.64 -3.55 1.51
CA LEU A 54 4.32 -4.84 1.52
C LEU A 54 4.39 -5.44 0.11
N TYR A 55 3.27 -5.39 -0.62
CA TYR A 55 3.19 -5.89 -1.99
C TYR A 55 4.03 -5.05 -2.97
N THR A 56 3.89 -3.73 -2.94
CA THR A 56 4.54 -2.82 -3.89
C THR A 56 6.07 -2.81 -3.76
N TYR A 57 6.59 -2.99 -2.55
CA TYR A 57 8.04 -2.92 -2.27
C TYR A 57 8.67 -4.31 -2.06
N ASP A 58 7.93 -5.38 -2.35
CA ASP A 58 8.35 -6.78 -2.20
C ASP A 58 8.94 -7.11 -0.82
N LEU A 59 8.17 -6.81 0.22
CA LEU A 59 8.56 -7.02 1.61
C LEU A 59 7.78 -8.17 2.23
N SER A 60 8.49 -9.09 2.88
CA SER A 60 7.85 -10.15 3.66
C SER A 60 7.25 -9.65 4.97
N CYS A 61 7.89 -8.66 5.61
CA CYS A 61 7.39 -8.06 6.84
C CYS A 61 7.81 -6.59 6.94
N MET A 62 6.96 -5.78 7.60
CA MET A 62 7.23 -4.36 7.78
C MET A 62 7.92 -4.11 9.12
N PRO A 63 9.06 -3.40 9.14
CA PRO A 63 9.73 -3.06 10.39
C PRO A 63 8.88 -2.19 11.31
N LYS A 64 9.02 -2.40 12.63
CA LYS A 64 8.27 -1.66 13.67
C LYS A 64 8.35 -0.14 13.52
N TYR A 65 9.53 0.38 13.16
CA TYR A 65 9.73 1.81 13.05
C TYR A 65 8.92 2.46 11.92
N ILE A 66 8.61 1.74 10.84
CA ILE A 66 7.75 2.24 9.76
C ILE A 66 6.33 2.44 10.28
N TYR A 67 5.81 1.49 11.08
CA TYR A 67 4.50 1.65 11.72
C TYR A 67 4.47 2.85 12.66
N VAL A 68 5.55 3.11 13.41
CA VAL A 68 5.66 4.29 14.28
C VAL A 68 5.65 5.57 13.45
N LYS A 69 6.42 5.63 12.35
CA LYS A 69 6.42 6.78 11.44
C LYS A 69 5.02 7.04 10.86
N LEU A 70 4.37 6.00 10.33
CA LEU A 70 3.01 6.09 9.80
C LEU A 70 2.01 6.57 10.87
N ALA A 71 2.11 6.04 12.10
CA ALA A 71 1.27 6.50 13.20
C ALA A 71 1.48 7.98 13.53
N SER A 72 2.73 8.47 13.51
CA SER A 72 3.02 9.90 13.69
C SER A 72 2.40 10.75 12.58
N VAL A 73 2.45 10.29 11.32
CA VAL A 73 1.81 10.95 10.17
C VAL A 73 0.30 11.05 10.35
N TYR A 74 -0.36 9.94 10.73
CA TYR A 74 -1.81 9.92 10.95
C TYR A 74 -2.25 10.89 12.05
N SER A 75 -1.44 11.01 13.10
CA SER A 75 -1.73 11.90 14.23
C SER A 75 -1.33 13.36 13.99
N GLY A 76 -0.72 13.69 12.84
CA GLY A 76 -0.20 15.04 12.59
C GLY A 76 1.04 15.40 13.41
N LYS A 77 1.64 14.44 14.12
CA LYS A 77 2.85 14.64 14.95
C LYS A 77 4.16 14.45 14.17
N TYR A 78 4.06 14.17 12.88
CA TYR A 78 5.23 14.04 12.02
C TYR A 78 5.85 15.40 11.76
N GLU A 79 7.18 15.49 11.85
CA GLU A 79 7.91 16.75 11.67
C GLU A 79 7.67 17.34 10.28
N GLY A 80 7.41 18.64 10.23
CA GLY A 80 7.13 19.36 8.97
C GLY A 80 5.71 19.19 8.43
N LEU A 81 4.82 18.46 9.12
CA LEU A 81 3.44 18.30 8.70
C LEU A 81 2.53 19.33 9.39
N LYS A 82 1.76 20.09 8.61
CA LYS A 82 0.82 21.11 9.14
C LYS A 82 -0.54 20.53 9.52
N LYS A 83 -0.96 19.46 8.86
CA LYS A 83 -2.29 18.84 8.99
C LYS A 83 -2.15 17.31 9.10
N PRO A 84 -2.97 16.63 9.92
CA PRO A 84 -2.94 15.17 9.97
C PRO A 84 -3.26 14.57 8.59
N CYS A 85 -2.52 13.54 8.21
CA CYS A 85 -2.72 12.82 6.95
C CYS A 85 -3.36 11.46 7.24
N PRO A 86 -4.66 11.28 6.97
CA PRO A 86 -5.34 10.04 7.29
C PRO A 86 -4.85 8.90 6.38
N PRO A 87 -4.97 7.64 6.81
CA PRO A 87 -4.42 6.51 6.06
C PRO A 87 -5.08 6.31 4.68
N GLU A 88 -6.34 6.70 4.50
CA GLU A 88 -7.05 6.64 3.21
C GLU A 88 -6.41 7.58 2.18
N ASP A 89 -6.20 8.84 2.57
CA ASP A 89 -5.61 9.87 1.70
C ASP A 89 -4.18 9.49 1.35
N LEU A 90 -3.43 8.97 2.32
CA LEU A 90 -2.08 8.53 2.11
C LEU A 90 -2.01 7.35 1.12
N LEU A 91 -2.94 6.40 1.20
CA LEU A 91 -3.04 5.29 0.23
C LEU A 91 -3.39 5.78 -1.17
N ASP A 92 -4.36 6.67 -1.31
CA ASP A 92 -4.78 7.25 -2.59
C ASP A 92 -3.61 8.02 -3.24
N MET A 93 -2.88 8.81 -2.46
CA MET A 93 -1.68 9.50 -2.92
C MET A 93 -0.61 8.53 -3.43
N TRP A 94 -0.35 7.45 -2.70
CA TRP A 94 0.62 6.43 -3.10
C TRP A 94 0.25 5.80 -4.43
N GLN A 95 -1.01 5.36 -4.57
CA GLN A 95 -1.50 4.70 -5.78
C GLN A 95 -1.43 5.64 -7.00
N ARG A 96 -1.87 6.89 -6.85
CA ARG A 96 -1.83 7.90 -7.93
C ARG A 96 -0.41 8.23 -8.35
N LYS A 97 0.52 8.31 -7.40
CA LYS A 97 1.91 8.72 -7.66
C LYS A 97 2.87 7.56 -7.89
N GLN A 98 2.41 6.30 -7.87
CA GLN A 98 3.29 5.14 -7.95
C GLN A 98 4.22 5.15 -9.17
N ALA A 99 3.71 5.52 -10.35
CA ALA A 99 4.52 5.62 -11.56
C ALA A 99 5.63 6.69 -11.44
N TYR A 100 5.31 7.83 -10.84
CA TYR A 100 6.26 8.90 -10.56
C TYR A 100 7.32 8.45 -9.54
N LEU A 101 6.91 7.83 -8.43
CA LEU A 101 7.82 7.29 -7.40
C LEU A 101 8.79 6.26 -7.98
N ASN A 102 8.30 5.37 -8.86
CA ASN A 102 9.15 4.42 -9.59
C ASN A 102 10.18 5.15 -10.47
N ARG A 103 9.77 6.19 -11.20
CA ARG A 103 10.68 6.99 -12.05
C ARG A 103 11.76 7.69 -11.22
N VAL A 104 11.39 8.28 -10.09
CA VAL A 104 12.32 8.93 -9.16
C VAL A 104 13.32 7.91 -8.59
N TYR A 105 12.85 6.71 -8.23
CA TYR A 105 13.72 5.65 -7.75
C TYR A 105 14.74 5.20 -8.81
N GLU A 106 14.30 4.93 -10.04
CA GLU A 106 15.20 4.55 -11.13
C GLU A 106 16.22 5.65 -11.47
N TYR A 107 15.81 6.92 -11.43
CA TYR A 107 16.72 8.05 -11.62
C TYR A 107 17.81 8.12 -10.52
N ASN A 108 17.41 7.93 -9.25
CA ASN A 108 18.37 7.90 -8.14
C ASN A 108 19.34 6.71 -8.24
N LYS A 109 18.83 5.54 -8.63
CA LYS A 109 19.63 4.34 -8.87
C LYS A 109 20.67 4.57 -9.97
N GLN A 110 20.30 5.21 -11.08
CA GLN A 110 21.24 5.58 -12.16
C GLN A 110 22.34 6.53 -11.70
N LYS A 111 22.06 7.39 -10.71
CA LYS A 111 23.04 8.28 -10.07
C LYS A 111 23.92 7.60 -9.01
N GLY A 112 23.75 6.30 -8.78
CA GLY A 112 24.50 5.55 -7.77
C GLY A 112 23.89 5.59 -6.36
N ASN A 113 22.73 6.24 -6.19
CA ASN A 113 22.00 6.28 -4.92
C ASN A 113 21.04 5.09 -4.84
N CYS A 114 21.58 3.89 -4.68
CA CYS A 114 20.77 2.68 -4.46
C CYS A 114 20.17 2.71 -3.05
N MET A 115 18.85 2.55 -2.95
CA MET A 115 18.13 2.46 -1.69
C MET A 115 17.58 1.05 -1.49
N ASP A 116 17.69 0.54 -0.27
CA ASP A 116 16.98 -0.67 0.13
C ASP A 116 15.45 -0.44 0.14
N SER A 117 14.65 -1.49 0.06
CA SER A 117 13.18 -1.40 0.03
C SER A 117 12.62 -0.57 1.19
N ILE A 118 13.18 -0.68 2.40
CA ILE A 118 12.67 0.11 3.54
C ILE A 118 13.08 1.58 3.46
N GLN A 119 14.31 1.84 2.99
CA GLN A 119 14.78 3.21 2.75
C GLN A 119 13.91 3.88 1.69
N ARG A 120 13.57 3.13 0.63
CA ARG A 120 12.69 3.57 -0.44
C ARG A 120 11.30 3.93 0.07
N ILE A 121 10.68 3.12 0.93
CA ILE A 121 9.39 3.46 1.55
C ILE A 121 9.48 4.78 2.33
N SER A 122 10.54 4.96 3.13
CA SER A 122 10.72 6.21 3.90
C SER A 122 10.92 7.42 2.98
N TYR A 123 11.63 7.24 1.87
CA TYR A 123 11.90 8.28 0.89
C TYR A 123 10.63 8.68 0.13
N ASP A 124 9.90 7.70 -0.38
CA ASP A 124 8.64 7.90 -1.10
C ASP A 124 7.60 8.55 -0.17
N LEU A 125 7.53 8.14 1.11
CA LEU A 125 6.70 8.80 2.11
C LEU A 125 7.04 10.30 2.23
N ALA A 126 8.32 10.65 2.33
CA ALA A 126 8.74 12.05 2.45
C ALA A 126 8.34 12.88 1.22
N ILE A 127 8.45 12.31 0.01
CA ILE A 127 7.98 12.95 -1.23
C ILE A 127 6.48 13.23 -1.15
N LEU A 128 5.68 12.22 -0.78
CA LEU A 128 4.23 12.37 -0.69
C LEU A 128 3.83 13.43 0.33
N LEU A 129 4.41 13.40 1.52
CA LEU A 129 4.12 14.39 2.57
C LEU A 129 4.46 15.82 2.14
N SER A 130 5.55 16.01 1.38
CA SER A 130 5.93 17.32 0.83
C SER A 130 4.91 17.91 -0.16
N ARG A 131 3.99 17.07 -0.66
CA ARG A 131 2.95 17.44 -1.63
C ARG A 131 1.55 17.30 -1.05
N TYR A 132 1.42 17.00 0.24
CA TYR A 132 0.12 16.74 0.86
C TYR A 132 -0.79 17.97 0.86
N ASP A 133 -0.24 19.18 1.05
CA ASP A 133 -1.01 20.43 0.95
C ASP A 133 -1.70 20.57 -0.42
N GLY A 134 -0.97 20.32 -1.52
CA GLY A 134 -1.53 20.36 -2.88
C GLY A 134 -2.53 19.23 -3.17
N TYR A 135 -2.36 18.06 -2.54
CA TYR A 135 -3.34 16.98 -2.62
C TYR A 135 -4.68 17.39 -1.98
N LEU A 136 -4.65 18.06 -0.84
CA LEU A 136 -5.86 18.55 -0.18
C LEU A 136 -6.59 19.60 -1.02
N GLU A 137 -5.86 20.54 -1.62
CA GLU A 137 -6.45 21.53 -2.55
C GLU A 137 -7.09 20.86 -3.77
N TRP A 138 -6.43 19.84 -4.32
CA TRP A 138 -6.99 19.06 -5.43
C TRP A 138 -8.27 18.32 -5.00
N LYS A 139 -8.26 17.68 -3.83
CA LYS A 139 -9.42 16.95 -3.29
C LYS A 139 -10.61 17.88 -3.04
N GLU A 140 -10.37 19.08 -2.54
CA GLU A 140 -11.39 20.13 -2.39
C GLU A 140 -11.96 20.58 -3.74
N LYS A 141 -11.10 20.84 -4.73
CA LYS A 141 -11.52 21.17 -6.10
C LYS A 141 -12.37 20.06 -6.73
N GLN A 142 -12.05 18.79 -6.49
CA GLN A 142 -12.87 17.66 -6.97
C GLN A 142 -14.26 17.63 -6.32
N SER A 143 -14.36 17.92 -5.02
CA SER A 143 -15.67 18.02 -4.34
C SER A 143 -16.54 19.10 -4.99
N LEU A 144 -15.96 20.30 -5.21
CA LEU A 144 -16.67 21.42 -5.84
C LEU A 144 -17.09 21.12 -7.29
N LEU A 145 -16.25 20.43 -8.06
CA LEU A 145 -16.59 20.00 -9.43
C LEU A 145 -17.72 18.97 -9.45
N GLY A 146 -17.75 18.04 -8.49
CA GLY A 146 -18.82 17.05 -8.34
C GLY A 146 -20.16 17.71 -7.98
N GLU A 147 -20.15 18.71 -7.10
CA GLU A 147 -21.32 19.50 -6.73
C GLU A 147 -21.84 20.34 -7.90
N GLN A 148 -20.96 21.01 -8.65
CA GLN A 148 -21.34 21.76 -9.85
C GLN A 148 -21.91 20.86 -10.96
N GLN A 149 -21.43 19.62 -11.10
CA GLN A 149 -22.00 18.65 -12.04
C GLN A 149 -23.40 18.20 -11.61
N GLN A 150 -23.66 18.00 -10.31
CA GLN A 150 -25.00 17.68 -9.80
C GLN A 150 -25.98 18.86 -9.95
N GLU A 151 -25.53 20.10 -9.75
CA GLU A 151 -26.37 21.29 -10.01
C GLU A 151 -26.66 21.48 -11.50
N SER A 152 -25.70 21.21 -12.39
CA SER A 152 -25.89 21.29 -13.84
C SER A 152 -26.74 20.15 -14.44
N ALA A 153 -26.88 19.01 -13.74
CA ALA A 153 -27.74 17.90 -14.13
C ALA A 153 -29.23 18.15 -13.82
N ASN A 154 -29.55 19.17 -13.03
CA ASN A 154 -30.92 19.59 -12.71
C ASN A 154 -31.45 20.74 -13.59
N VAL A 155 -30.81 20.98 -14.74
CA VAL A 155 -31.37 21.87 -15.76
C VAL A 155 -32.40 21.08 -16.57
N ILE A 156 -33.69 21.36 -16.34
CA ILE A 156 -34.81 20.83 -17.12
C ILE A 156 -34.66 21.30 -18.58
N TYR A 157 -34.35 20.36 -19.49
CA TYR A 157 -34.14 20.62 -20.92
C TYR A 157 -35.45 20.71 -21.74
N GLU A 158 -36.52 21.30 -21.19
CA GLU A 158 -37.80 21.35 -21.93
C GLU A 158 -37.92 22.51 -22.93
N ASN A 159 -36.88 23.30 -23.21
CA ASN A 159 -37.03 24.43 -24.15
C ASN A 159 -35.82 24.81 -25.04
N ILE A 160 -34.85 23.92 -25.26
CA ILE A 160 -33.71 24.25 -26.13
C ILE A 160 -33.89 23.65 -27.52
N ILE A 161 -34.63 24.35 -28.38
CA ILE A 161 -34.63 24.12 -29.83
C ILE A 161 -33.23 24.48 -30.35
N PRO A 162 -32.45 23.56 -30.96
CA PRO A 162 -31.12 23.90 -31.44
C PRO A 162 -31.21 24.58 -32.81
N ARG A 163 -30.85 25.88 -32.87
CA ARG A 163 -30.40 26.50 -34.12
C ARG A 163 -28.97 26.04 -34.41
N ALA A 164 -28.77 25.47 -35.60
CA ALA A 164 -27.48 24.99 -36.07
C ALA A 164 -26.39 26.07 -36.01
N ASN A 165 -25.26 25.77 -35.38
CA ASN A 165 -23.99 26.47 -35.63
C ASN A 165 -22.78 25.55 -35.39
N LYS A 166 -21.74 25.84 -36.17
CA LYS A 166 -20.61 25.00 -36.61
C LYS A 166 -19.68 24.50 -35.48
N PRO A 167 -18.91 23.41 -35.71
CA PRO A 167 -17.96 22.89 -34.73
C PRO A 167 -16.72 23.78 -34.66
N ASN A 168 -16.47 24.41 -33.52
CA ASN A 168 -15.18 25.01 -33.20
C ASN A 168 -14.35 24.00 -32.40
N ARG A 169 -13.18 23.63 -32.95
CA ARG A 169 -12.19 22.76 -32.30
C ARG A 169 -11.40 23.57 -31.26
N HIS A 170 -10.88 22.83 -30.29
CA HIS A 170 -9.97 23.22 -29.20
C HIS A 170 -10.60 23.78 -27.92
N LYS A 171 -10.73 22.90 -26.93
CA LYS A 171 -10.32 23.17 -25.56
C LYS A 171 -9.64 21.91 -25.05
N GLY A 172 -8.33 21.98 -24.85
CA GLY A 172 -7.55 20.84 -24.38
C GLY A 172 -8.05 20.39 -23.02
N ASP A 173 -8.31 19.09 -22.89
CA ASP A 173 -8.40 18.44 -21.60
C ASP A 173 -7.08 18.72 -20.86
N VAL A 174 -7.15 19.47 -19.76
CA VAL A 174 -6.02 19.62 -18.84
C VAL A 174 -5.82 18.23 -18.22
N SER A 175 -4.82 17.51 -18.71
CA SER A 175 -4.49 16.18 -18.20
C SER A 175 -3.85 16.32 -16.81
N ILE A 176 -4.12 15.37 -15.92
CA ILE A 176 -3.51 15.26 -14.58
C ILE A 176 -1.97 15.34 -14.62
N ALA A 177 -1.36 14.97 -15.76
CA ALA A 177 0.06 15.14 -15.99
C ALA A 177 0.49 16.62 -16.01
N ASP A 178 -0.30 17.51 -16.63
CA ASP A 178 0.09 18.90 -16.89
C ASP A 178 0.08 19.78 -15.63
N VAL A 179 -0.78 19.47 -14.64
CA VAL A 179 -0.84 20.18 -13.35
C VAL A 179 0.22 19.66 -12.37
N LEU A 180 0.81 18.49 -12.64
CA LEU A 180 1.73 17.82 -11.73
C LEU A 180 3.18 17.74 -12.25
N ASP A 181 3.43 18.16 -13.49
CA ASP A 181 4.75 18.18 -14.14
C ASP A 181 5.44 19.57 -14.11
N GLU A 182 4.89 20.59 -13.46
CA GLU A 182 5.57 21.89 -13.32
C GLU A 182 6.70 21.78 -12.27
N ILE A 183 7.92 21.45 -12.74
CA ILE A 183 9.23 21.62 -12.07
C ILE A 183 10.22 22.18 -13.10
#